data_AF-U2TC58-F1
#
_entry.id   AF-U2TC58-F1
#
_cell.length_a   1.000
_cell.length_b   1.000
_cell.length_c   1.000
_cell.angle_alpha   90.00
_cell.angle_beta   90.00
_cell.angle_gamma   90.00
#
_symmetry.space_group_name_H-M   'P 1'
#
loop_
_entity.id
_entity.type
_entity.pdbx_description
1 polymer ?
#
loop_
_entity_poly.entity_id
_entity_poly.type
_entity_poly.pdbx_seq_one_letter_code
_entity_poly.pdbx_strand_id
1 'polypeptide(L)'
;MTDLMTAEHDELEEDLPLADGLIHSGQFRIEQVQLLNWGSYDDLHTMPVGRGGLAILGPTGRGKSTVLDAMAAVIMPNPQEFNRAARDDTRQRSERTVYSYARGKTDEVREAGSDVTTTHFLRPLGTAFASGAAITWRTELGETITAARLAWLGRDTATQDEVTSSTVYVFVHGEFPLTRLAELRPEPGSSSPLTRGSLGRLVDPVRDLVTGSQPEFRVRLCEELGIGGSDESQLKALTLLRRAQASKGVFSIDELFKQFVLTEPRALSRWETTLSSYREASALYDVFETTRRKLDVLSDVPVRAEQYRAALEDATGKRRLLAPLDGEESSRLWVWLSARVADWVRGEVDRVRDAKREQEALRRAAADEE
;
A
#
# COMPACT_ATOMS: atom_id res chain seq x y z
N MET A 1 -7.94 59.47 59.64
CA MET A 1 -9.06 59.81 58.75
C MET A 1 -8.47 60.07 57.38
N THR A 2 -7.87 59.11 56.67
CA THR A 2 -8.26 57.73 56.31
C THR A 2 -9.57 57.67 55.54
N ASP A 3 -9.48 57.08 54.35
CA ASP A 3 -10.49 56.64 53.39
C ASP A 3 -11.25 57.69 52.59
N LEU A 4 -10.80 57.94 51.35
CA LEU A 4 -11.66 58.29 50.20
C LEU A 4 -10.92 58.34 48.84
N MET A 5 -9.93 57.48 48.58
CA MET A 5 -9.23 57.44 47.27
C MET A 5 -8.96 56.02 46.73
N THR A 6 -9.83 55.06 47.01
CA THR A 6 -9.64 53.70 46.48
C THR A 6 -10.99 52.99 46.34
N ALA A 7 -11.74 53.29 45.28
CA ALA A 7 -12.84 52.44 44.78
C ALA A 7 -13.46 53.09 43.53
N GLU A 8 -12.83 52.97 42.37
CA GLU A 8 -13.53 53.21 41.08
C GLU A 8 -12.82 52.57 39.87
N HIS A 9 -12.25 51.37 40.06
CA HIS A 9 -11.62 50.61 38.97
C HIS A 9 -11.84 49.10 39.08
N ASP A 10 -12.99 48.64 39.58
CA ASP A 10 -13.21 47.20 39.83
C ASP A 10 -14.60 46.67 39.45
N GLU A 11 -15.24 47.21 38.40
CA GLU A 11 -16.56 46.69 37.94
C GLU A 11 -16.73 46.67 36.41
N LEU A 12 -15.68 46.34 35.65
CA LEU A 12 -15.79 46.05 34.20
C LEU A 12 -15.03 44.80 33.77
N GLU A 13 -14.97 43.78 34.64
CA GLU A 13 -14.39 42.47 34.32
C GLU A 13 -15.34 41.29 34.60
N GLU A 14 -16.65 41.50 34.40
CA GLU A 14 -17.63 40.40 34.35
C GLU A 14 -18.20 40.22 32.94
N ASP A 15 -18.22 38.95 32.51
CA ASP A 15 -18.88 38.39 31.33
C ASP A 15 -18.23 38.59 29.94
N LEU A 16 -16.96 38.19 29.82
CA LEU A 16 -16.56 37.46 28.62
C LEU A 16 -16.94 35.98 28.81
N PRO A 17 -17.79 35.39 27.95
CA PRO A 17 -18.18 34.01 28.10
C PRO A 17 -16.93 33.13 28.04
N LEU A 18 -16.66 32.43 29.15
CA LEU A 18 -15.68 31.35 29.23
C LEU A 18 -15.86 30.47 28.00
N ALA A 19 -14.81 30.35 27.20
CA ALA A 19 -14.75 29.51 26.02
C ALA A 19 -14.77 28.02 26.42
N ASP A 20 -15.86 27.57 27.03
CA ASP A 20 -15.96 26.35 27.82
C ASP A 20 -16.27 25.11 26.95
N GLY A 21 -15.67 25.06 25.75
CA GLY A 21 -15.86 23.95 24.81
C GLY A 21 -14.60 23.50 24.07
N LEU A 22 -13.46 24.19 24.23
CA LEU A 22 -12.24 23.91 23.45
C LEU A 22 -10.97 23.84 24.30
N ILE A 23 -11.08 23.97 25.62
CA ILE A 23 -9.94 23.91 26.53
C ILE A 23 -9.87 22.50 27.12
N HIS A 24 -9.08 21.64 26.48
CA HIS A 24 -8.72 20.35 27.06
C HIS A 24 -7.50 20.58 27.96
N SER A 25 -7.64 20.38 29.27
CA SER A 25 -6.57 20.63 30.26
C SER A 25 -5.27 19.89 29.96
N GLY A 26 -5.34 18.72 29.31
CA GLY A 26 -4.20 17.94 28.83
C GLY A 26 -3.68 18.28 27.42
N GLN A 27 -4.22 19.30 26.74
CA GLN A 27 -3.77 19.65 25.39
C GLN A 27 -2.46 20.45 25.41
N PHE A 28 -1.45 19.93 24.73
CA PHE A 28 -0.23 20.67 24.44
C PHE A 28 -0.50 21.79 23.43
N ARG A 29 -0.18 23.02 23.83
CA ARG A 29 -0.23 24.21 22.96
C ARG A 29 1.13 24.86 22.92
N ILE A 30 1.54 25.33 21.73
CA ILE A 30 2.80 26.03 21.56
C ILE A 30 2.79 27.28 22.43
N GLU A 31 3.85 27.45 23.21
CA GLU A 31 4.08 28.61 24.06
C GLU A 31 5.26 29.45 23.57
N GLN A 32 6.28 28.80 22.99
CA GLN A 32 7.48 29.50 22.55
C GLN A 32 8.10 28.84 21.33
N VAL A 33 8.56 29.66 20.39
CA VAL A 33 9.40 29.23 19.26
C VAL A 33 10.73 29.96 19.35
N GLN A 34 11.83 29.23 19.28
CA GLN A 34 13.19 29.74 19.25
C GLN A 34 13.82 29.45 17.89
N LEU A 35 14.54 30.42 17.33
CA LEU A 35 15.21 30.35 16.04
C LEU A 35 16.68 30.71 16.26
N LEU A 36 17.60 29.86 15.81
CA LEU A 36 19.04 30.10 15.89
C LEU A 36 19.62 30.08 14.48
N ASN A 37 20.14 31.22 14.01
CA ASN A 37 20.80 31.33 12.70
C ASN A 37 20.00 30.69 11.56
N TRP A 38 18.71 31.04 11.43
CA TRP A 38 17.77 30.38 10.53
C TRP A 38 17.12 31.37 9.54
N GLY A 39 17.38 31.19 8.25
CA GLY A 39 16.94 32.06 7.17
C GLY A 39 17.46 33.49 7.35
N SER A 40 16.55 34.46 7.41
CA SER A 40 16.86 35.87 7.65
C SER A 40 17.13 36.21 9.12
N TYR A 41 16.90 35.27 10.04
CA TYR A 41 17.14 35.46 11.47
C TYR A 41 18.61 35.14 11.77
N ASP A 42 19.28 36.06 12.46
CA ASP A 42 20.68 35.94 12.86
C ASP A 42 20.75 35.88 14.38
N ASP A 43 21.71 35.14 14.92
CA ASP A 43 21.75 34.80 16.35
C ASP A 43 20.45 34.12 16.83
N LEU A 44 20.16 34.23 18.13
CA LEU A 44 19.01 33.63 18.78
C LEU A 44 17.83 34.62 18.80
N HIS A 45 16.73 34.23 18.18
CA HIS A 45 15.45 34.92 18.27
C HIS A 45 14.42 34.05 19.00
N THR A 46 13.62 34.67 19.86
CA THR A 46 12.55 34.00 20.60
C THR A 46 11.22 34.67 20.30
N MET A 47 10.21 33.87 19.99
CA MET A 47 8.85 34.29 19.71
C MET A 47 7.90 33.62 20.70
N PRO A 48 7.40 34.35 21.72
CA PRO A 48 6.35 33.84 22.58
C PRO A 48 5.03 33.72 21.81
N VAL A 49 4.24 32.71 22.15
CA VAL A 49 2.94 32.40 21.57
C VAL A 49 1.89 32.47 22.67
N GLY A 50 1.04 33.49 22.60
CA GLY A 50 -0.05 33.67 23.56
C GLY A 50 -1.13 32.60 23.41
N ARG A 51 -1.82 32.28 24.52
CA ARG A 51 -2.92 31.30 24.53
C ARG A 51 -4.09 31.67 23.60
N GLY A 52 -4.34 32.96 23.42
CA GLY A 52 -5.36 33.49 22.51
C GLY A 52 -4.99 33.42 21.02
N GLY A 53 -3.80 32.91 20.69
CA GLY A 53 -3.27 32.84 19.33
C GLY A 53 -2.20 33.90 19.04
N LEU A 54 -1.60 33.80 17.86
CA LEU A 54 -0.54 34.69 17.39
C LEU A 54 -0.80 35.09 15.94
N ALA A 55 -0.73 36.39 15.65
CA ALA A 55 -0.77 36.92 14.29
C ALA A 55 0.62 37.49 13.90
N ILE A 56 1.24 36.92 12.87
CA ILE A 56 2.52 37.40 12.33
C ILE A 56 2.23 38.34 11.15
N LEU A 57 2.33 39.65 11.39
CA LEU A 57 2.06 40.69 10.40
C LEU A 57 3.37 41.27 9.85
N GLY A 58 3.34 41.73 8.60
CA GLY A 58 4.46 42.48 8.02
C GLY A 58 4.55 42.40 6.50
N PRO A 59 5.46 43.17 5.88
CA PRO A 59 5.64 43.18 4.42
C PRO A 59 6.04 41.82 3.86
N THR A 60 5.73 41.57 2.59
CA THR A 60 6.20 40.37 1.86
C THR A 60 7.72 40.32 1.84
N GLY A 61 8.30 39.12 1.93
CA GLY A 61 9.76 38.92 1.91
C GLY A 61 10.51 39.17 3.22
N ARG A 62 9.86 39.61 4.29
CA ARG A 62 10.51 39.91 5.60
C ARG A 62 10.67 38.70 6.55
N GLY A 63 10.62 37.47 6.04
CA GLY A 63 10.88 36.28 6.85
C GLY A 63 9.69 35.70 7.63
N LYS A 64 8.46 36.17 7.40
CA LYS A 64 7.25 35.58 8.03
C LYS A 64 7.12 34.07 7.77
N SER A 65 7.27 33.66 6.51
CA SER A 65 7.24 32.25 6.11
C SER A 65 8.45 31.48 6.65
N THR A 66 9.59 32.15 6.89
CA THR A 66 10.80 31.54 7.48
C THR A 66 10.54 31.00 8.87
N VAL A 67 9.73 31.68 9.69
CA VAL A 67 9.33 31.20 11.02
C VAL A 67 8.48 29.94 10.92
N LEU A 68 7.49 29.94 10.02
CA LEU A 68 6.63 28.77 9.78
C LEU A 68 7.43 27.59 9.24
N ASP A 69 8.37 27.84 8.32
CA ASP A 69 9.28 26.83 7.79
C ASP A 69 10.21 26.28 8.89
N ALA A 70 10.64 27.11 9.85
CA ALA A 70 11.41 26.65 11.01
C ALA A 70 10.60 25.75 11.93
N MET A 71 9.33 26.09 12.17
CA MET A 71 8.43 25.24 12.95
C MET A 71 8.18 23.90 12.25
N ALA A 72 7.95 23.95 10.94
CA ALA A 72 7.84 22.75 10.10
C ALA A 72 9.15 21.94 10.14
N ALA A 73 10.31 22.59 10.20
CA ALA A 73 11.60 21.93 10.27
C ALA A 73 11.76 21.06 11.53
N VAL A 74 11.10 21.42 12.62
CA VAL A 74 11.08 20.66 13.87
C VAL A 74 10.04 19.54 13.82
N ILE A 75 8.80 19.86 13.43
CA ILE A 75 7.66 18.94 13.57
C ILE A 75 7.61 17.88 12.45
N MET A 76 8.02 18.24 11.24
CA MET A 76 7.70 17.47 10.03
C MET A 76 8.75 16.41 9.67
N PRO A 77 8.33 15.24 9.13
CA PRO A 77 9.25 14.22 8.63
C PRO A 77 10.09 14.70 7.45
N ASN A 78 11.31 14.16 7.37
CA ASN A 78 12.19 14.29 6.21
C ASN A 78 11.70 13.39 5.06
N PRO A 79 11.87 13.81 3.79
CA PRO A 79 12.38 15.10 3.35
C PRO A 79 11.36 16.24 3.60
N GLN A 80 11.89 17.40 3.96
CA GLN A 80 11.08 18.58 4.24
C GLN A 80 10.97 19.43 2.97
N GLU A 81 9.73 19.68 2.55
CA GLU A 81 9.43 20.58 1.44
C GLU A 81 9.12 21.96 2.01
N PHE A 82 10.07 22.89 1.90
CA PHE A 82 9.91 24.23 2.44
C PHE A 82 9.25 25.21 1.47
N ASN A 83 8.62 26.25 2.02
CA ASN A 83 8.08 27.41 1.30
C ASN A 83 7.08 27.06 0.18
N ARG A 84 6.23 26.05 0.39
CA ARG A 84 5.24 25.62 -0.61
C ARG A 84 4.21 26.68 -0.97
N ALA A 85 3.87 27.58 -0.05
CA ALA A 85 2.90 28.64 -0.29
C ALA A 85 3.38 29.68 -1.34
N ALA A 86 4.70 29.81 -1.56
CA ALA A 86 5.28 30.72 -2.55
C ALA A 86 5.66 30.01 -3.87
N ARG A 87 5.35 28.71 -4.03
CA ARG A 87 5.59 27.95 -5.26
C ARG A 87 4.35 28.06 -6.18
N ASP A 88 4.38 29.00 -7.12
CA ASP A 88 3.55 28.94 -8.33
C ASP A 88 4.20 27.98 -9.34
N ASP A 89 3.40 27.11 -9.97
CA ASP A 89 3.81 25.99 -10.84
C ASP A 89 4.61 26.39 -12.10
N THR A 90 4.84 27.68 -12.33
CA THR A 90 5.36 28.20 -13.61
C THR A 90 6.80 28.72 -13.57
N ARG A 91 7.51 28.68 -12.43
CA ARG A 91 8.94 29.06 -12.39
C ARG A 91 9.74 28.12 -11.49
N GLN A 92 10.80 27.53 -12.04
CA GLN A 92 11.86 26.80 -11.33
C GLN A 92 12.54 27.73 -10.31
N ARG A 93 11.88 28.02 -9.18
CA ARG A 93 12.55 28.59 -8.01
C ARG A 93 13.30 27.45 -7.34
N SER A 94 14.61 27.62 -7.20
CA SER A 94 15.49 26.70 -6.47
C SER A 94 14.83 26.25 -5.16
N GLU A 95 14.79 24.94 -4.97
CA GLU A 95 14.21 24.31 -3.78
C GLU A 95 14.89 24.86 -2.52
N ARG A 96 14.10 25.47 -1.63
CA ARG A 96 14.58 25.86 -0.32
C ARG A 96 14.84 24.58 0.46
N THR A 97 16.09 24.41 0.90
CA THR A 97 16.55 23.29 1.72
C THR A 97 16.96 23.79 3.11
N VAL A 98 17.20 22.87 4.04
CA VAL A 98 17.67 23.16 5.39
C VAL A 98 18.98 23.95 5.34
N TYR A 99 19.91 23.55 4.46
CA TYR A 99 21.14 24.26 4.17
C TYR A 99 20.87 25.70 3.72
N SER A 100 19.92 25.90 2.81
CA SER A 100 19.58 27.24 2.32
C SER A 100 18.98 28.14 3.41
N TYR A 101 18.26 27.58 4.39
CA TYR A 101 17.79 28.33 5.55
C TYR A 101 18.94 28.59 6.52
N ALA A 102 19.69 27.56 6.92
CA ALA A 102 20.81 27.71 7.85
C ALA A 102 21.82 28.76 7.38
N ARG A 103 22.17 28.76 6.09
CA ARG A 103 23.07 29.76 5.47
C ARG A 103 22.38 31.09 5.13
N GLY A 104 21.06 31.16 5.16
CA GLY A 104 20.29 32.36 4.87
C GLY A 104 20.39 32.81 3.41
N LYS A 105 19.98 31.97 2.45
CA LYS A 105 19.96 32.30 1.01
C LYS A 105 19.07 33.52 0.73
N THR A 106 19.65 34.60 0.22
CA THR A 106 18.94 35.86 -0.06
C THR A 106 18.50 35.95 -1.51
N ASP A 107 19.45 35.96 -2.44
CA ASP A 107 19.20 36.12 -3.88
C ASP A 107 20.09 35.23 -4.76
N GLU A 108 19.60 34.93 -5.96
CA GLU A 108 20.37 34.34 -7.06
C GLU A 108 20.58 35.44 -8.12
N VAL A 109 21.82 35.87 -8.29
CA VAL A 109 22.18 36.80 -9.36
C VAL A 109 22.72 35.99 -10.52
N ARG A 110 21.98 36.00 -11.64
CA ARG A 110 22.46 35.48 -12.92
C ARG A 110 23.26 36.59 -13.59
N GLU A 111 24.54 36.35 -13.80
CA GLU A 111 25.42 37.36 -14.40
C GLU A 111 25.05 37.55 -15.88
N ALA A 112 24.91 38.81 -16.31
CA ALA A 112 24.48 39.12 -17.67
C ALA A 112 25.57 38.72 -18.68
N GLY A 113 25.35 37.63 -19.42
CA GLY A 113 26.27 37.12 -20.44
C GLY A 113 27.04 35.86 -20.05
N SER A 114 26.87 35.34 -18.83
CA SER A 114 27.40 34.03 -18.42
C SER A 114 26.25 33.12 -17.97
N ASP A 115 26.42 31.79 -18.08
CA ASP A 115 25.48 30.81 -17.52
C ASP A 115 25.71 30.59 -16.00
N VAL A 116 26.58 31.42 -15.39
CA VAL A 116 26.95 31.29 -13.99
C VAL A 116 25.93 32.04 -13.13
N THR A 117 25.23 31.29 -12.29
CA THR A 117 24.30 31.82 -11.29
C THR A 117 25.01 31.87 -9.94
N THR A 118 25.26 33.07 -9.41
CA THR A 118 25.88 33.23 -8.09
C THR A 118 24.78 33.35 -7.04
N THR A 119 24.78 32.44 -6.07
CA THR A 119 23.83 32.48 -4.94
C THR A 119 24.45 33.23 -3.77
N HIS A 120 23.77 34.26 -3.27
CA HIS A 120 24.19 34.98 -2.07
C HIS A 120 23.61 34.34 -0.81
N PHE A 121 24.47 34.15 0.20
CA PHE A 121 24.13 33.65 1.51
C PHE A 121 24.47 34.71 2.56
N LEU A 122 23.56 34.91 3.53
CA LEU A 122 23.80 35.78 4.68
C LEU A 122 25.00 35.30 5.52
N ARG A 123 25.17 33.99 5.61
CA ARG A 123 26.24 33.32 6.37
C ARG A 123 27.13 32.52 5.40
N PRO A 124 28.11 33.14 4.72
CA PRO A 124 28.97 32.49 3.74
C PRO A 124 29.86 31.40 4.37
N LEU A 125 30.53 30.60 3.52
CA LEU A 125 31.53 29.62 3.95
C LEU A 125 32.69 30.29 4.73
N GLY A 126 33.36 29.53 5.59
CA GLY A 126 34.53 29.98 6.36
C GLY A 126 34.31 30.17 7.86
N THR A 127 33.06 30.32 8.30
CA THR A 127 32.70 30.34 9.72
C THR A 127 31.91 29.10 10.10
N ALA A 128 32.19 28.56 11.28
CA ALA A 128 31.43 27.45 11.86
C ALA A 128 30.42 28.00 12.87
N PHE A 129 29.17 27.53 12.80
CA PHE A 129 28.10 27.99 13.67
C PHE A 129 27.02 26.92 13.84
N ALA A 130 26.26 27.03 14.93
CA ALA A 130 25.05 26.25 15.16
C ALA A 130 23.85 26.93 14.48
N SER A 131 22.98 26.14 13.84
CA SER A 131 21.71 26.59 13.28
C SER A 131 20.60 25.63 13.68
N GLY A 132 19.39 26.15 13.88
CA GLY A 132 18.27 25.30 14.25
C GLY A 132 17.05 26.06 14.73
N ALA A 133 16.07 25.30 15.19
CA ALA A 133 14.86 25.82 15.79
C ALA A 133 14.40 24.91 16.94
N ALA A 134 13.72 25.50 17.91
CA ALA A 134 13.08 24.78 19.01
C ALA A 134 11.65 25.27 19.22
N ILE A 135 10.76 24.36 19.58
CA ILE A 135 9.37 24.66 19.90
C ILE A 135 9.10 24.11 21.29
N THR A 136 8.53 24.95 22.15
CA THR A 136 8.08 24.55 23.48
C THR A 136 6.56 24.55 23.53
N TRP A 137 6.00 23.45 24.00
CA TRP A 137 4.58 23.31 24.27
C TRP A 137 4.35 23.26 25.77
N ARG A 138 3.21 23.82 26.20
CA ARG A 138 2.77 23.83 27.59
C ARG A 138 1.29 23.47 27.68
N THR A 139 0.93 22.54 28.56
CA THR A 139 -0.47 22.24 28.92
C THR A 139 -0.99 23.25 29.94
N GLU A 140 -2.29 23.24 30.26
CA GLU A 140 -2.80 24.08 31.35
C GLU A 140 -2.42 23.57 32.73
N LEU A 141 -2.12 22.27 32.82
CA LEU A 141 -1.61 21.63 34.03
C LEU A 141 -0.13 21.97 34.31
N GLY A 142 0.51 22.76 33.45
CA GLY A 142 1.90 23.20 33.60
C GLY A 142 2.93 22.22 33.06
N GLU A 143 2.51 21.11 32.45
CA GLU A 143 3.44 20.19 31.80
C GLU A 143 4.06 20.86 30.57
N THR A 144 5.39 20.80 30.48
CA THR A 144 6.14 21.42 29.39
C THR A 144 6.98 20.39 28.67
N ILE A 145 7.02 20.50 27.35
CA ILE A 145 7.91 19.73 26.50
C ILE A 145 8.55 20.68 25.49
N THR A 146 9.84 20.50 25.23
CA THR A 146 10.56 21.22 24.17
C THR A 146 11.12 20.23 23.17
N ALA A 147 10.86 20.47 21.89
CA ALA A 147 11.47 19.72 20.80
C ALA A 147 12.32 20.67 19.95
N ALA A 148 13.53 20.25 19.61
CA ALA A 148 14.49 21.05 18.88
C ALA A 148 15.16 20.25 17.76
N ARG A 149 15.42 20.95 16.66
CA ARG A 149 16.27 20.48 15.57
C ARG A 149 17.47 21.40 15.49
N LEU A 150 18.65 20.83 15.63
CA LEU A 150 19.92 21.56 15.65
C LEU A 150 20.85 20.95 14.61
N ALA A 151 21.59 21.77 13.89
CA ALA A 151 22.63 21.35 12.97
C ALA A 151 23.88 22.20 13.18
N TRP A 152 25.04 21.55 13.17
CA TRP A 152 26.31 22.25 13.14
C TRP A 152 26.76 22.44 11.70
N LEU A 153 26.99 23.69 11.30
CA LEU A 153 27.59 24.02 10.03
C LEU A 153 29.07 24.27 10.28
N GLY A 154 29.91 23.39 9.73
CA GLY A 154 31.35 23.59 9.73
C GLY A 154 31.77 24.69 8.76
N ARG A 155 33.05 25.05 8.80
CA ARG A 155 33.64 26.08 7.92
C ARG A 155 33.44 25.74 6.44
N ASP A 156 33.58 24.46 6.11
CA ASP A 156 33.55 23.94 4.74
C ASP A 156 32.21 23.27 4.39
N THR A 157 31.23 23.29 5.30
CA THR A 157 29.93 22.66 5.05
C THR A 157 29.18 23.37 3.94
N ALA A 158 29.07 22.72 2.78
CA ALA A 158 28.59 23.32 1.54
C ALA A 158 27.35 22.61 0.94
N THR A 159 26.98 21.43 1.47
CA THR A 159 25.89 20.61 0.91
C THR A 159 24.76 20.35 1.91
N GLN A 160 23.57 20.03 1.38
CA GLN A 160 22.41 19.65 2.19
C GLN A 160 22.61 18.32 2.94
N ASP A 161 23.33 17.39 2.35
CA ASP A 161 23.56 16.05 2.93
C ASP A 161 24.50 16.13 4.14
N GLU A 162 25.51 16.99 4.08
CA GLU A 162 26.38 17.29 5.23
C GLU A 162 25.61 17.92 6.39
N VAL A 163 24.70 18.86 6.10
CA VAL A 163 23.83 19.44 7.14
C VAL A 163 22.90 18.39 7.73
N THR A 164 22.40 17.46 6.91
CA THR A 164 21.49 16.40 7.35
C THR A 164 22.23 15.40 8.25
N SER A 165 23.46 15.04 7.91
CA SER A 165 24.29 14.13 8.73
C SER A 165 24.80 14.78 10.02
N SER A 166 24.99 16.11 10.04
CA SER A 166 25.33 16.87 11.24
C SER A 166 24.11 17.33 12.06
N THR A 167 22.89 16.98 11.63
CA THR A 167 21.66 17.33 12.34
C THR A 167 21.45 16.40 13.53
N VAL A 168 21.18 16.99 14.69
CA VAL A 168 20.76 16.31 15.92
C VAL A 168 19.38 16.84 16.33
N TYR A 169 18.50 15.91 16.69
CA TYR A 169 17.18 16.18 17.23
C TYR A 169 17.21 15.98 18.74
N VAL A 170 16.56 16.88 19.46
CA VAL A 170 16.50 16.91 20.92
C VAL A 170 15.04 17.03 21.33
N PHE A 171 14.59 16.16 22.24
CA PHE A 171 13.27 16.21 22.86
C PHE A 171 13.45 16.18 24.38
N VAL A 172 12.91 17.19 25.07
CA VAL A 172 13.11 17.43 26.51
C VAL A 172 11.77 17.60 27.21
N HIS A 173 11.62 17.00 28.39
CA HIS A 173 10.49 17.22 29.30
C HIS A 173 10.80 18.42 30.19
N GLY A 174 10.47 19.60 29.70
CA GLY A 174 10.76 20.86 30.36
C GLY A 174 11.01 21.96 29.35
N GLU A 175 11.49 23.10 29.83
CA GLU A 175 11.98 24.18 28.99
C GLU A 175 13.43 23.93 28.58
N PHE A 176 13.71 24.04 27.28
CA PHE A 176 15.08 23.99 26.76
C PHE A 176 15.43 25.29 26.01
N PRO A 177 16.08 26.27 26.68
CA PRO A 177 16.53 27.48 26.00
C PRO A 177 17.78 27.19 25.16
N LEU A 178 17.77 27.64 23.91
CA LEU A 178 18.89 27.43 22.96
C LEU A 178 20.17 28.18 23.38
N THR A 179 20.09 29.11 24.33
CA THR A 179 21.28 29.75 24.93
C THR A 179 22.21 28.73 25.60
N ARG A 180 21.69 27.60 26.07
CA ARG A 180 22.49 26.52 26.70
C ARG A 180 23.45 25.86 25.73
N LEU A 181 23.27 26.03 24.42
CA LEU A 181 24.23 25.54 23.42
C LEU A 181 25.60 26.23 23.55
N ALA A 182 25.68 27.41 24.16
CA ALA A 182 26.94 28.08 24.47
C ALA A 182 27.76 27.34 25.55
N GLU A 183 27.12 26.48 26.36
CA GLU A 183 27.77 25.67 27.40
C GLU A 183 28.46 24.42 26.82
N LEU A 184 28.16 24.07 25.56
CA LEU A 184 28.66 22.87 24.94
C LEU A 184 30.15 22.96 24.66
N ARG A 185 30.86 21.89 25.03
CA ARG A 185 32.27 21.70 24.67
C ARG A 185 32.38 20.61 23.61
N PRO A 186 33.25 20.79 22.59
CA PRO A 186 33.54 19.74 21.63
C PRO A 186 34.05 18.48 22.34
N GLU A 187 33.55 17.32 21.92
CA GLU A 187 34.09 16.05 22.39
C GLU A 187 35.44 15.76 21.71
N PRO A 188 36.37 15.04 22.40
CA PRO A 188 37.66 14.69 21.82
C PRO A 188 37.48 13.94 20.49
N GLY A 189 38.00 14.50 19.39
CA GLY A 189 37.90 13.92 18.05
C GLY A 189 36.68 14.36 17.22
N SER A 190 35.77 15.16 17.76
CA SER A 190 34.67 15.77 16.99
C SER A 190 34.98 17.22 16.64
N SER A 191 34.81 17.59 15.37
CA SER A 191 34.88 18.98 14.91
C SER A 191 33.62 19.79 15.27
N SER A 192 32.55 19.10 15.67
CA SER A 192 31.29 19.70 16.09
C SER A 192 31.10 19.62 17.61
N PRO A 193 30.73 20.72 18.28
CA PRO A 193 30.26 20.70 19.67
C PRO A 193 28.83 20.19 19.80
N LEU A 194 28.09 19.99 18.71
CA LEU A 194 26.73 19.44 18.70
C LEU A 194 26.77 17.94 18.40
N THR A 195 27.17 17.13 19.38
CA THR A 195 27.09 15.67 19.31
C THR A 195 26.01 15.15 20.23
N ARG A 196 25.61 13.88 20.03
CA ARG A 196 24.71 13.20 20.98
C ARG A 196 25.28 13.21 22.40
N GLY A 197 26.60 12.99 22.53
CA GLY A 197 27.28 12.94 23.83
C GLY A 197 27.36 14.30 24.52
N SER A 198 27.59 15.39 23.79
CA SER A 198 27.64 16.73 24.37
C SER A 198 26.26 17.24 24.78
N LEU A 199 25.24 17.05 23.93
CA LEU A 199 23.85 17.41 24.23
C LEU A 199 23.26 16.54 25.33
N GLY A 200 23.63 15.27 25.41
CA GLY A 200 23.25 14.35 26.48
C GLY A 200 23.66 14.82 27.88
N ARG A 201 24.63 15.73 28.01
CA ARG A 201 25.04 16.32 29.29
C ARG A 201 24.14 17.47 29.75
N LEU A 202 23.34 18.04 28.84
CA LEU A 202 22.43 19.16 29.13
C LEU A 202 21.00 18.72 29.43
N VAL A 203 20.68 17.44 29.19
CA VAL A 203 19.34 16.87 29.27
C VAL A 203 19.32 15.66 30.21
N ASP A 204 18.15 15.25 30.69
CA ASP A 204 17.99 14.07 31.55
C ASP A 204 18.04 12.79 30.68
N PRO A 205 19.05 11.92 30.84
CA PRO A 205 19.20 10.73 30.01
C PRO A 205 18.09 9.68 30.19
N VAL A 206 17.28 9.78 31.24
CA VAL A 206 16.20 8.83 31.52
C VAL A 206 14.90 9.24 30.84
N ARG A 207 14.63 10.56 30.77
CA ARG A 207 13.37 11.10 30.27
C ARG A 207 13.50 11.67 28.85
N ASP A 208 14.63 12.29 28.55
CA ASP A 208 14.84 13.07 27.33
C ASP A 208 15.50 12.24 26.23
N LEU A 209 15.26 12.64 24.98
CA LEU A 209 15.76 11.95 23.80
C LEU A 209 16.71 12.87 23.01
N VAL A 210 17.90 12.36 22.72
CA VAL A 210 18.86 13.00 21.80
C VAL A 210 19.23 11.99 20.72
N THR A 211 18.81 12.25 19.48
CA THR A 211 19.03 11.32 18.36
C THR A 211 19.41 12.04 17.06
N GLY A 212 20.12 11.33 16.17
CA GLY A 212 20.31 11.78 14.78
C GLY A 212 19.23 11.23 13.85
N SER A 213 18.40 10.29 14.34
CA SER A 213 17.35 9.64 13.57
C SER A 213 16.07 10.45 13.64
N GLN A 214 15.68 11.05 12.51
CA GLN A 214 14.42 11.79 12.41
C GLN A 214 13.20 10.88 12.71
N PRO A 215 13.11 9.63 12.21
CA PRO A 215 11.98 8.76 12.52
C PRO A 215 11.81 8.47 14.02
N GLU A 216 12.90 8.23 14.74
CA GLU A 216 12.89 7.97 16.19
C GLU A 216 12.38 9.21 16.96
N PHE A 217 12.89 10.39 16.61
CA PHE A 217 12.42 11.65 17.17
C PHE A 217 10.94 11.91 16.88
N ARG A 218 10.48 11.61 15.66
CA ARG A 218 9.06 11.77 15.27
C ARG A 218 8.15 10.90 16.12
N VAL A 219 8.48 9.62 16.29
CA VAL A 219 7.66 8.69 17.08
C VAL A 219 7.52 9.22 18.50
N ARG A 220 8.63 9.61 19.14
CA ARG A 220 8.63 10.20 20.49
C ARG A 220 7.78 11.48 20.58
N LEU A 221 7.96 12.40 19.63
CA LEU A 221 7.21 13.65 19.58
C LEU A 221 5.70 13.41 19.42
N CYS A 222 5.32 12.49 18.53
CA CYS A 222 3.92 12.16 18.28
C CYS A 222 3.28 11.43 19.47
N GLU A 223 3.99 10.52 20.13
CA GLU A 223 3.52 9.82 21.33
C GLU A 223 3.20 10.80 22.45
N GLU A 224 4.11 11.72 22.77
CA GLU A 224 3.94 12.69 23.84
C GLU A 224 2.88 13.76 23.51
N LEU A 225 2.78 14.19 22.25
CA LEU A 225 1.74 15.12 21.80
C LEU A 225 0.37 14.45 21.57
N GLY A 226 0.27 13.12 21.69
CA GLY A 226 -0.97 12.38 21.41
C GLY A 226 -1.40 12.41 19.93
N ILE A 227 -0.45 12.55 19.01
CA ILE A 227 -0.71 12.62 17.56
C ILE A 227 -0.70 11.20 16.98
N GLY A 228 -1.87 10.60 16.78
CA GLY A 228 -2.02 9.31 16.10
C GLY A 228 -1.54 8.10 16.91
N GLY A 229 -2.14 6.93 16.68
CA GLY A 229 -1.85 5.69 17.43
C GLY A 229 -0.94 4.69 16.71
N SER A 230 -0.67 4.89 15.41
CA SER A 230 0.22 4.06 14.60
C SER A 230 1.14 4.92 13.74
N ASP A 231 2.29 4.40 13.33
CA ASP A 231 3.26 5.10 12.46
C ASP A 231 2.62 5.69 11.19
N GLU A 232 1.71 4.94 10.55
CA GLU A 232 1.01 5.40 9.35
C GLU A 232 0.07 6.58 9.68
N SER A 233 -0.68 6.49 10.79
CA SER A 233 -1.58 7.56 11.23
C SER A 233 -0.82 8.83 11.63
N GLN A 234 0.35 8.68 12.27
CA GLN A 234 1.26 9.78 12.61
C GLN A 234 1.71 10.52 11.35
N LEU A 235 2.20 9.78 10.34
CA LEU A 235 2.64 10.36 9.08
C LEU A 235 1.51 11.06 8.33
N LYS A 236 0.31 10.47 8.31
CA LYS A 236 -0.89 11.09 7.71
C LYS A 236 -1.28 12.38 8.44
N ALA A 237 -1.30 12.38 9.77
CA ALA A 237 -1.62 13.55 10.58
C ALA A 237 -0.61 14.71 10.37
N LEU A 238 0.69 14.41 10.34
CA LEU A 238 1.71 15.41 10.05
C LEU A 238 1.62 15.93 8.61
N THR A 239 1.29 15.06 7.65
CA THR A 239 1.08 15.45 6.24
C THR A 239 -0.13 16.37 6.10
N LEU A 240 -1.22 16.10 6.83
CA LEU A 240 -2.39 16.98 6.92
C LEU A 240 -2.02 18.36 7.45
N LEU A 241 -1.33 18.40 8.60
CA LEU A 241 -0.87 19.64 9.20
C LEU A 241 -0.02 20.45 8.21
N ARG A 242 0.86 19.77 7.46
CA ARG A 242 1.69 20.41 6.43
C ARG A 242 0.86 21.02 5.32
N ARG A 243 -0.14 20.30 4.79
CA ARG A 243 -1.03 20.81 3.74
C ARG A 243 -1.83 22.01 4.22
N ALA A 244 -2.36 21.96 5.45
CA ALA A 244 -3.06 23.07 6.07
C ALA A 244 -2.16 24.31 6.20
N GLN A 245 -0.91 24.15 6.68
CA GLN A 245 0.07 25.23 6.78
C GLN A 245 0.45 25.81 5.41
N ALA A 246 0.54 24.98 4.37
CA ALA A 246 0.92 25.39 3.03
C ALA A 246 -0.12 26.28 2.33
N SER A 247 -1.29 26.53 2.93
CA SER A 247 -2.35 27.43 2.42
C SER A 247 -2.87 27.13 1.01
N LYS A 248 -2.43 26.04 0.37
CA LYS A 248 -3.14 25.46 -0.78
C LYS A 248 -4.41 24.87 -0.18
N GLY A 249 -5.49 25.63 -0.30
CA GLY A 249 -6.80 25.34 0.29
C GLY A 249 -7.11 23.85 0.16
N VAL A 250 -7.61 23.26 1.24
CA VAL A 250 -8.18 21.92 1.18
C VAL A 250 -9.35 22.01 0.20
N PHE A 251 -9.11 21.64 -1.06
CA PHE A 251 -10.05 21.91 -2.15
C PHE A 251 -11.35 21.10 -2.03
N SER A 252 -11.40 20.13 -1.11
CA SER A 252 -12.61 19.43 -0.70
C SER A 252 -12.39 18.77 0.66
N ILE A 253 -13.27 19.03 1.62
CA ILE A 253 -13.30 18.33 2.92
C ILE A 253 -13.37 16.81 2.69
N ASP A 254 -14.14 16.40 1.68
CA ASP A 254 -14.38 15.01 1.32
C ASP A 254 -13.09 14.28 0.90
N GLU A 255 -12.24 14.95 0.14
CA GLU A 255 -10.94 14.41 -0.28
C GLU A 255 -9.96 14.33 0.89
N LEU A 256 -10.00 15.32 1.79
CA LEU A 256 -9.20 15.32 3.02
C LEU A 256 -9.55 14.13 3.91
N PHE A 257 -10.83 13.86 4.13
CA PHE A 257 -11.25 12.72 4.95
C PHE A 257 -10.87 11.39 4.31
N LYS A 258 -11.09 11.23 2.99
CA LYS A 258 -10.75 9.99 2.26
C LYS A 258 -9.25 9.70 2.23
N GLN A 259 -8.41 10.71 2.03
CA GLN A 259 -6.96 10.51 1.90
C GLN A 259 -6.25 10.34 3.25
N PHE A 260 -6.72 11.00 4.30
CA PHE A 260 -5.91 11.16 5.51
C PHE A 260 -6.56 10.72 6.82
N VAL A 261 -7.89 10.69 6.89
CA VAL A 261 -8.61 10.32 8.12
C VAL A 261 -9.06 8.88 8.05
N LEU A 262 -9.61 8.47 6.90
CA LEU A 262 -10.10 7.12 6.71
C LEU A 262 -8.93 6.16 6.44
N THR A 263 -8.83 5.13 7.27
CA THR A 263 -7.99 3.96 7.00
C THR A 263 -8.63 3.13 5.90
N GLU A 264 -7.83 2.65 4.96
CA GLU A 264 -8.32 1.78 3.90
C GLU A 264 -8.95 0.51 4.51
N PRO A 265 -10.20 0.16 4.16
CA PRO A 265 -10.84 -1.02 4.73
C PRO A 265 -10.09 -2.29 4.36
N ARG A 266 -9.78 -3.14 5.34
CA ARG A 266 -9.20 -4.49 5.13
C ARG A 266 -10.06 -5.38 4.20
N ALA A 267 -11.30 -4.99 3.92
CA ALA A 267 -12.15 -5.66 2.94
C ALA A 267 -11.60 -5.55 1.51
N LEU A 268 -10.94 -4.43 1.16
CA LEU A 268 -10.37 -4.23 -0.17
C LEU A 268 -9.19 -5.17 -0.44
N SER A 269 -8.33 -5.41 0.55
CA SER A 269 -7.25 -6.41 0.40
C SER A 269 -7.78 -7.84 0.35
N ARG A 270 -8.87 -8.14 1.07
CA ARG A 270 -9.52 -9.46 1.04
C ARG A 270 -10.30 -9.74 -0.25
N TRP A 271 -10.69 -8.69 -0.97
CA TRP A 271 -11.38 -8.81 -2.26
C TRP A 271 -10.53 -9.54 -3.29
N GLU A 272 -9.23 -9.23 -3.39
CA GLU A 272 -8.32 -9.90 -4.33
C GLU A 272 -8.20 -11.39 -4.03
N THR A 273 -8.06 -11.77 -2.76
CA THR A 273 -8.04 -13.18 -2.34
C THR A 273 -9.35 -13.89 -2.71
N THR A 274 -10.48 -13.25 -2.42
CA THR A 274 -11.81 -13.81 -2.71
C THR A 274 -12.04 -13.98 -4.21
N LEU A 275 -11.63 -13.00 -5.01
CA LEU A 275 -11.73 -13.05 -6.47
C LEU A 275 -10.86 -14.15 -7.06
N SER A 276 -9.65 -14.36 -6.51
CA SER A 276 -8.76 -15.46 -6.89
C SER A 276 -9.42 -16.81 -6.64
N SER A 277 -9.95 -17.03 -5.44
CA SER A 277 -10.65 -18.28 -5.09
C SER A 277 -11.88 -18.53 -5.95
N TYR A 278 -12.65 -17.48 -6.28
CA TYR A 278 -13.80 -17.61 -7.18
C TYR A 278 -13.37 -18.01 -8.61
N ARG A 279 -12.30 -17.40 -9.14
CA ARG A 279 -11.77 -17.74 -10.47
C ARG A 279 -11.30 -19.20 -10.53
N GLU A 280 -10.63 -19.68 -9.48
CA GLU A 280 -10.21 -21.07 -9.37
C GLU A 280 -11.43 -22.02 -9.32
N ALA A 281 -12.44 -21.72 -8.51
CA ALA A 281 -13.66 -22.49 -8.43
C ALA A 281 -14.43 -22.53 -9.77
N SER A 282 -14.50 -21.40 -10.49
CA SER A 282 -15.12 -21.31 -11.81
C SER A 282 -14.36 -22.17 -12.84
N ALA A 283 -13.04 -22.11 -12.84
CA ALA A 283 -12.23 -22.92 -13.75
C ALA A 283 -12.42 -24.43 -13.47
N LEU A 284 -12.49 -24.83 -12.20
CA LEU A 284 -12.78 -26.21 -11.82
C LEU A 284 -14.19 -26.65 -12.25
N TYR A 285 -15.18 -25.76 -12.13
CA TYR A 285 -16.54 -26.03 -12.59
C TYR A 285 -16.59 -26.24 -14.12
N ASP A 286 -15.89 -25.43 -14.90
CA ASP A 286 -15.82 -25.59 -16.36
C ASP A 286 -15.17 -26.92 -16.76
N VAL A 287 -14.10 -27.33 -16.06
CA VAL A 287 -13.46 -28.64 -16.26
C VAL A 287 -14.41 -29.78 -15.89
N PHE A 288 -15.15 -29.66 -14.80
CA PHE A 288 -16.14 -30.63 -14.38
C PHE A 288 -17.27 -30.76 -15.41
N GLU A 289 -17.88 -29.66 -15.84
CA GLU A 289 -18.93 -29.65 -16.85
C GLU A 289 -18.44 -30.23 -18.19
N THR A 290 -17.22 -29.88 -18.61
CA THR A 290 -16.62 -30.44 -19.83
C THR A 290 -16.42 -31.95 -19.70
N THR A 291 -15.97 -32.42 -18.54
CA THR A 291 -15.77 -33.86 -18.27
C THR A 291 -17.10 -34.59 -18.21
N ARG A 292 -18.13 -34.00 -17.59
CA ARG A 292 -19.49 -34.53 -17.57
C ARG A 292 -20.06 -34.68 -18.98
N ARG A 293 -19.96 -33.65 -19.82
CA ARG A 293 -20.39 -33.71 -21.23
C ARG A 293 -19.62 -34.78 -22.02
N LYS A 294 -18.32 -34.93 -21.78
CA LYS A 294 -17.52 -36.00 -22.41
C LYS A 294 -18.01 -37.38 -21.98
N LEU A 295 -18.33 -37.56 -20.70
CA LEU A 295 -18.87 -38.81 -20.18
C LEU A 295 -20.24 -39.13 -20.82
N ASP A 296 -21.13 -38.14 -20.90
CA ASP A 296 -22.46 -38.29 -21.51
C ASP A 296 -22.35 -38.65 -23.00
N VAL A 297 -21.43 -38.04 -23.75
CA VAL A 297 -21.20 -38.39 -25.17
C VAL A 297 -20.64 -39.82 -25.32
N LEU A 298 -19.84 -40.26 -24.36
CA LEU A 298 -19.19 -41.58 -24.40
C LEU A 298 -20.03 -42.68 -23.71
N SER A 299 -21.19 -42.36 -23.13
CA SER A 299 -22.01 -43.30 -22.35
C SER A 299 -22.38 -44.55 -23.14
N ASP A 300 -22.66 -44.38 -24.42
CA ASP A 300 -23.20 -45.41 -25.30
C ASP A 300 -22.10 -46.24 -25.97
N VAL A 301 -20.84 -45.81 -25.90
CA VAL A 301 -19.72 -46.47 -26.58
C VAL A 301 -19.54 -47.92 -26.11
N PRO A 302 -19.61 -48.27 -24.82
CA PRO A 302 -19.49 -49.66 -24.39
C PRO A 302 -20.59 -50.56 -24.96
N VAL A 303 -21.84 -50.08 -24.98
CA VAL A 303 -22.97 -50.84 -25.52
C VAL A 303 -22.82 -51.04 -27.03
N ARG A 304 -22.44 -50.00 -27.77
CA ARG A 304 -22.18 -50.08 -29.21
C ARG A 304 -20.98 -50.98 -29.54
N ALA A 305 -19.93 -50.95 -28.71
CA ALA A 305 -18.77 -51.82 -28.87
C ALA A 305 -19.16 -53.29 -28.67
N GLU A 306 -20.02 -53.59 -27.70
CA GLU A 306 -20.54 -54.94 -27.48
C GLU A 306 -21.43 -55.41 -28.63
N GLN A 307 -22.34 -54.56 -29.12
CA GLN A 307 -23.15 -54.84 -30.31
C GLN A 307 -22.28 -55.10 -31.54
N TYR A 308 -21.22 -54.31 -31.73
CA TYR A 308 -20.28 -54.49 -32.83
C TYR A 308 -19.52 -55.81 -32.72
N ARG A 309 -19.03 -56.17 -31.53
CA ARG A 309 -18.37 -57.46 -31.29
C ARG A 309 -19.29 -58.64 -31.56
N ALA A 310 -20.52 -58.60 -31.04
CA ALA A 310 -21.52 -59.65 -31.27
C ALA A 310 -21.85 -59.81 -32.76
N ALA A 311 -22.02 -58.69 -33.49
CA ALA A 311 -22.25 -58.72 -34.93
C ALA A 311 -21.04 -59.28 -35.71
N LEU A 312 -19.82 -58.95 -35.28
CA LEU A 312 -18.59 -59.46 -35.88
C LEU A 312 -18.44 -60.97 -35.66
N GLU A 313 -18.74 -61.46 -34.45
CA GLU A 313 -18.73 -62.89 -34.12
C GLU A 313 -19.77 -63.66 -34.94
N ASP A 314 -21.01 -63.16 -35.03
CA ASP A 314 -22.08 -63.75 -35.84
C ASP A 314 -21.70 -63.78 -37.33
N ALA A 315 -21.18 -62.68 -37.88
CA ALA A 315 -20.72 -62.62 -39.27
C ALA A 315 -19.57 -63.60 -39.53
N THR A 316 -18.63 -63.72 -38.59
CA THR A 316 -17.51 -64.67 -38.69
C THR A 316 -18.01 -66.12 -38.61
N GLY A 317 -18.96 -66.42 -37.72
CA GLY A 317 -19.62 -67.72 -37.63
C GLY A 317 -20.32 -68.10 -38.93
N LYS A 318 -21.13 -67.19 -39.49
CA LYS A 318 -21.81 -67.39 -40.77
C LYS A 318 -20.83 -67.59 -41.93
N ARG A 319 -19.74 -66.81 -41.99
CA ARG A 319 -18.68 -66.99 -43.01
C ARG A 319 -17.99 -68.34 -42.90
N ARG A 320 -17.73 -68.85 -41.68
CA ARG A 320 -17.16 -70.20 -41.49
C ARG A 320 -18.07 -71.32 -41.99
N LEU A 321 -19.38 -71.14 -41.94
CA LEU A 321 -20.33 -72.11 -42.49
C LEU A 321 -20.33 -72.14 -44.03
N LEU A 322 -20.04 -70.99 -44.65
CA LEU A 322 -19.96 -70.83 -46.10
C LEU A 322 -18.58 -71.19 -46.68
N ALA A 323 -17.52 -71.12 -45.88
CA ALA A 323 -16.17 -71.48 -46.31
C ALA A 323 -16.01 -73.01 -46.43
N PRO A 324 -15.30 -73.51 -47.47
CA PRO A 324 -14.80 -74.88 -47.49
C PRO A 324 -13.78 -75.10 -46.37
N LEU A 325 -13.67 -76.34 -45.86
CA LEU A 325 -12.57 -76.70 -44.96
C LEU A 325 -11.26 -76.78 -45.75
N ASP A 326 -10.13 -76.50 -45.11
CA ASP A 326 -8.81 -76.64 -45.76
C ASP A 326 -8.65 -78.07 -46.30
N GLY A 327 -8.62 -78.20 -47.64
CA GLY A 327 -8.52 -79.48 -48.34
C GLY A 327 -9.84 -80.09 -48.86
N GLU A 328 -11.00 -79.45 -48.64
CA GLU A 328 -12.30 -79.88 -49.18
C GLU A 328 -12.84 -78.89 -50.23
N GLU A 329 -13.46 -79.41 -51.30
CA GLU A 329 -14.03 -78.57 -52.38
C GLU A 329 -15.38 -77.94 -52.03
N SER A 330 -16.08 -78.44 -51.00
CA SER A 330 -17.46 -78.06 -50.68
C SER A 330 -17.61 -77.53 -49.25
N SER A 331 -18.45 -76.51 -49.06
CA SER A 331 -18.69 -75.93 -47.72
C SER A 331 -19.62 -76.78 -46.86
N ARG A 332 -19.53 -76.63 -45.53
CA ARG A 332 -20.37 -77.37 -44.56
C ARG A 332 -21.87 -77.19 -44.82
N LEU A 333 -22.28 -75.98 -45.19
CA LEU A 333 -23.66 -75.69 -45.60
C LEU A 333 -24.05 -76.45 -46.87
N TRP A 334 -23.14 -76.56 -47.83
CA TRP A 334 -23.39 -77.27 -49.08
C TRP A 334 -23.53 -78.78 -48.86
N VAL A 335 -22.71 -79.36 -47.97
CA VAL A 335 -22.81 -80.77 -47.55
C VAL A 335 -24.14 -81.03 -46.84
N TRP A 336 -24.53 -80.17 -45.88
CA TRP A 336 -25.82 -80.28 -45.19
C TRP A 336 -27.01 -80.16 -46.16
N LEU A 337 -26.98 -79.17 -47.05
CA LEU A 337 -28.03 -78.96 -48.04
C LEU A 337 -28.15 -80.15 -48.98
N SER A 338 -27.02 -80.68 -49.45
CA SER A 338 -26.96 -81.85 -50.32
C SER A 338 -27.53 -83.09 -49.64
N ALA A 339 -27.20 -83.32 -48.37
CA ALA A 339 -27.77 -84.41 -47.59
C ALA A 339 -29.29 -84.27 -47.44
N ARG A 340 -29.80 -83.05 -47.19
CA ARG A 340 -31.24 -82.80 -47.10
C ARG A 340 -31.98 -82.97 -48.41
N VAL A 341 -31.41 -82.48 -49.51
CA VAL A 341 -31.97 -82.68 -50.85
C VAL A 341 -31.98 -84.17 -51.19
N ALA A 342 -30.92 -84.92 -50.85
CA ALA A 342 -30.88 -86.37 -51.06
C ALA A 342 -31.95 -87.11 -50.24
N ASP A 343 -32.20 -86.72 -48.99
CA ASP A 343 -33.30 -87.28 -48.18
C ASP A 343 -34.68 -87.00 -48.78
N TRP A 344 -34.92 -85.77 -49.26
CA TRP A 344 -36.18 -85.44 -49.91
C TRP A 344 -36.40 -86.22 -51.20
N VAL A 345 -35.36 -86.32 -52.03
CA VAL A 345 -35.42 -87.11 -53.26
C VAL A 345 -35.65 -88.59 -52.95
N ARG A 346 -34.97 -89.16 -51.95
CA ARG A 346 -35.21 -90.55 -51.50
C ARG A 346 -36.67 -90.75 -51.08
N GLY A 347 -37.20 -89.87 -50.23
CA GLY A 347 -38.59 -89.95 -49.79
C GLY A 347 -39.61 -89.87 -50.94
N GLU A 348 -39.34 -89.03 -51.95
CA GLU A 348 -40.20 -88.93 -53.13
C GLU A 348 -40.08 -90.15 -54.05
N VAL A 349 -38.87 -90.69 -54.22
CA VAL A 349 -38.65 -91.95 -54.96
C VAL A 349 -39.38 -93.11 -54.30
N ASP A 350 -39.35 -93.20 -52.97
CA ASP A 350 -40.06 -94.25 -52.23
C ASP A 350 -41.58 -94.11 -52.40
N ARG A 351 -42.14 -92.89 -52.31
CA ARG A 351 -43.56 -92.64 -52.63
C ARG A 351 -43.94 -93.11 -54.04
N VAL A 352 -43.14 -92.75 -55.05
CA VAL A 352 -43.41 -93.13 -56.45
C VAL A 352 -43.32 -94.64 -56.65
N ARG A 353 -42.36 -95.31 -55.97
CA ARG A 353 -42.23 -96.78 -56.01
C ARG A 353 -43.42 -97.47 -55.37
N ASP A 354 -43.90 -96.97 -54.23
CA ASP A 354 -45.05 -97.54 -53.55
C ASP A 354 -46.34 -97.35 -54.38
N ALA A 355 -46.55 -96.16 -54.95
CA ALA A 355 -47.65 -95.91 -55.88
C ALA A 355 -47.60 -96.82 -57.13
N LYS A 356 -46.39 -97.11 -57.65
CA LYS A 356 -46.21 -98.06 -58.77
C LYS A 356 -46.52 -99.49 -58.34
N ARG A 357 -46.09 -99.93 -57.16
CA ARG A 357 -46.42 -101.26 -56.62
C ARG A 357 -47.92 -101.43 -56.41
N GLU A 358 -48.60 -100.41 -55.91
CA GLU A 358 -50.05 -100.38 -55.79
C GLU A 358 -50.72 -100.51 -57.17
N GLN A 359 -50.26 -99.77 -58.19
CA GLN A 359 -50.78 -99.92 -59.54
C GLN A 359 -50.51 -101.30 -60.16
N GLU A 360 -49.33 -101.88 -59.94
CA GLU A 360 -49.02 -103.23 -60.43
C GLU A 360 -49.82 -104.31 -59.70
N ALA A 361 -50.10 -104.15 -58.40
CA ALA A 361 -50.99 -105.03 -57.65
C ALA A 361 -52.43 -104.93 -58.18
N LEU A 362 -52.91 -103.73 -58.46
CA LEU A 362 -54.22 -103.50 -59.09
C LEU A 362 -54.28 -104.12 -60.50
N ARG A 363 -53.20 -104.01 -61.29
CA ARG A 363 -53.13 -104.63 -62.62
C ARG A 363 -53.04 -106.16 -62.59
N ARG A 364 -52.35 -106.75 -61.62
CA ARG A 364 -52.32 -108.22 -61.44
C ARG A 364 -53.66 -108.75 -60.98
N ALA A 365 -54.33 -108.06 -60.05
CA ALA A 365 -55.69 -108.40 -59.65
C ALA A 365 -56.66 -108.36 -60.85
N ALA A 366 -56.50 -107.40 -61.76
CA ALA A 366 -57.30 -107.32 -62.98
C ALA A 366 -56.94 -108.37 -64.06
N ALA A 367 -55.74 -108.96 -64.01
CA ALA A 367 -55.29 -109.98 -64.97
C ALA A 367 -55.59 -111.42 -64.52
N ASP A 368 -55.82 -111.64 -63.21
CA ASP A 368 -56.29 -112.92 -62.67
C ASP A 368 -57.84 -113.06 -62.76
N GLU A 369 -58.56 -112.03 -63.23
CA GLU A 369 -60.02 -112.02 -63.45
C GLU A 369 -60.45 -112.24 -64.93
N GLU A 370 -59.50 -112.45 -65.87
CA GLU A 370 -59.72 -112.91 -67.26
C GLU A 370 -59.23 -114.35 -67.45
#